data_AF-A0A932VDE5-F1
#
_entry.id   AF-A0A932VDE5-F1
#
_cell.length_a   1.000
_cell.length_b   1.000
_cell.length_c   1.000
_cell.angle_alpha   90.00
_cell.angle_beta   90.00
_cell.angle_gamma   90.00
#
_symmetry.space_group_name_H-M   'P 1'
#
loop_
_entity.id
_entity.type
_entity.pdbx_description
1 polymer ?
#
loop_
_entity_poly.entity_id
_entity_poly.type
_entity_poly.pdbx_seq_one_letter_code
_entity_poly.pdbx_strand_id
1 'polypeptide(L)'
;MKVKKIRIKSREDYSNELRTVARALDRGVTPKKAVTGEYFESLDAVRVVLTDKRLELWRAIRDKRPDSISSLAKMVHRGFKAVYRDLLLLESLGLITFKKTKGKRGDLQAPVSLVDELQLAVA
;
A
#
# COMPACT_ATOMS: atom_id res chain seq x y z
N MET A 1 -8.68 -14.22 0.48
CA MET A 1 -7.43 -13.56 0.06
C MET A 1 -7.71 -12.07 -0.10
N LYS A 2 -6.98 -11.20 0.59
CA LYS A 2 -7.18 -9.75 0.54
C LYS A 2 -6.31 -9.16 -0.56
N VAL A 3 -6.92 -8.45 -1.50
CA VAL A 3 -6.22 -7.88 -2.67
C VAL A 3 -6.26 -6.35 -2.60
N LYS A 4 -5.11 -5.69 -2.71
CA LYS A 4 -5.04 -4.24 -2.95
C LYS A 4 -4.99 -3.99 -4.46
N LYS A 5 -5.95 -3.22 -4.97
CA LYS A 5 -5.95 -2.76 -6.37
C LYS A 5 -5.46 -1.33 -6.44
N ILE A 6 -4.46 -1.10 -7.29
CA ILE A 6 -3.97 0.23 -7.64
C ILE A 6 -4.25 0.45 -9.13
N ARG A 7 -4.92 1.56 -9.45
CA ARG A 7 -5.26 1.92 -10.83
C ARG A 7 -4.40 3.07 -11.30
N ILE A 8 -3.83 2.95 -12.49
CA ILE A 8 -3.13 4.04 -13.15
C ILE A 8 -4.09 4.66 -14.15
N LYS A 9 -4.34 5.97 -14.00
CA LYS A 9 -5.23 6.75 -14.85
C LYS A 9 -4.73 8.18 -14.96
N SER A 10 -4.99 8.83 -16.08
CA SER A 10 -4.74 10.26 -16.20
C SER A 10 -5.58 11.05 -15.20
N ARG A 11 -5.09 12.23 -14.83
CA ARG A 11 -5.81 13.16 -13.95
C ARG A 11 -7.16 13.58 -14.54
N GLU A 12 -7.21 13.70 -15.87
CA GLU A 12 -8.43 14.05 -16.61
C GLU A 12 -9.46 12.92 -16.56
N ASP A 13 -9.04 11.67 -16.78
CA ASP A 13 -9.94 10.51 -16.69
C ASP A 13 -10.51 10.33 -15.29
N TYR A 14 -9.67 10.50 -14.27
CA TYR A 14 -10.10 10.45 -12.88
C TYR A 14 -11.11 11.57 -12.56
N SER A 15 -10.83 12.80 -12.99
CA SER A 15 -11.74 13.94 -12.81
C SER A 15 -13.09 13.73 -13.50
N ASN A 16 -13.07 13.19 -14.72
CA ASN A 16 -14.29 12.89 -15.47
C ASN A 16 -15.11 11.77 -14.83
N GLU A 17 -14.47 10.72 -14.31
CA GLU A 17 -15.12 9.63 -13.57
C GLU A 17 -15.77 10.18 -12.28
N LEU A 18 -15.05 11.00 -11.52
CA LEU A 18 -15.58 11.66 -10.32
C LEU A 18 -16.77 12.57 -10.62
N ARG A 19 -16.69 13.41 -11.66
CA ARG A 19 -17.80 14.27 -12.09
C ARG A 19 -19.02 13.47 -12.48
N THR A 20 -18.82 12.33 -13.15
CA THR A 20 -19.92 11.44 -13.57
C THR A 20 -20.62 10.83 -12.35
N VAL A 21 -19.83 10.37 -11.36
CA VAL A 21 -20.36 9.83 -10.11
C VAL A 21 -21.07 10.89 -9.29
N ALA A 22 -20.49 12.08 -9.14
CA ALA A 22 -21.11 13.21 -8.43
C ALA A 22 -22.47 13.57 -9.05
N ARG A 23 -22.52 13.76 -10.38
CA ARG A 23 -23.78 14.07 -11.08
C ARG A 23 -24.83 12.96 -10.98
N ALA A 24 -24.43 11.70 -10.80
CA ALA A 24 -25.38 10.60 -10.60
C ALA A 24 -25.98 10.68 -9.19
N LEU A 25 -25.13 10.91 -8.18
CA LEU A 25 -25.56 11.09 -6.80
C LEU A 25 -26.48 12.31 -6.62
N ASP A 26 -26.17 13.44 -7.26
CA ASP A 26 -27.01 14.65 -7.27
C ASP A 26 -28.42 14.37 -7.83
N ARG A 27 -28.52 13.41 -8.75
CA ARG A 27 -29.79 12.95 -9.35
C ARG A 27 -30.47 11.84 -8.55
N GLY A 28 -29.99 11.54 -7.34
CA GLY A 28 -30.51 10.46 -6.50
C GLY A 28 -30.19 9.05 -7.02
N VAL A 29 -29.35 8.92 -8.04
CA VAL A 29 -28.95 7.64 -8.62
C VAL A 29 -27.68 7.16 -7.93
N THR A 30 -27.73 6.02 -7.26
CA THR A 30 -26.53 5.38 -6.71
C THR A 30 -25.73 4.74 -7.86
N PRO A 31 -24.54 5.24 -8.21
CA PRO A 31 -23.79 4.69 -9.32
C PRO A 31 -23.32 3.26 -9.02
N LYS A 32 -23.47 2.36 -9.99
CA LYS A 32 -23.09 0.93 -9.86
C LYS A 32 -21.60 0.71 -9.63
N LYS A 33 -20.75 1.67 -10.02
CA LYS A 33 -19.30 1.64 -9.80
C LYS A 33 -18.92 2.78 -8.89
N ALA A 34 -18.54 2.47 -7.67
CA ALA A 34 -17.90 3.43 -6.79
C ALA A 34 -16.46 3.68 -7.26
N VAL A 35 -16.00 4.92 -7.20
CA VAL A 35 -14.58 5.26 -7.38
C VAL A 35 -13.86 4.79 -6.11
N THR A 36 -13.37 3.56 -6.13
CA THR A 36 -12.71 2.92 -4.98
C THR A 36 -11.33 2.40 -5.39
N GLY A 37 -10.32 2.71 -4.57
CA GLY A 37 -8.94 2.25 -4.76
C GLY A 37 -7.93 3.38 -4.67
N GLU A 38 -6.65 3.04 -4.69
CA GLU A 38 -5.57 4.03 -4.85
C GLU A 38 -5.38 4.31 -6.35
N TYR A 39 -5.23 5.59 -6.69
CA TYR A 39 -5.03 6.03 -8.06
C TYR A 39 -3.65 6.67 -8.20
N PHE A 40 -2.96 6.34 -9.28
CA PHE A 40 -1.70 6.97 -9.66
C PHE A 40 -1.85 7.59 -11.05
N GLU A 41 -1.22 8.76 -11.24
CA GLU A 41 -1.28 9.50 -12.50
C GLU A 41 -0.52 8.80 -13.63
N SER A 42 0.51 8.02 -13.29
CA SER A 42 1.34 7.32 -14.27
C SER A 42 2.02 6.08 -13.69
N LEU A 43 2.54 5.24 -14.57
CA LEU A 43 3.39 4.11 -14.17
C LEU A 43 4.69 4.59 -13.51
N ASP A 44 5.23 5.74 -13.93
CA ASP A 44 6.42 6.31 -13.31
C ASP A 44 6.16 6.73 -11.86
N ALA A 45 5.00 7.33 -11.58
CA ALA A 45 4.58 7.63 -10.22
C ALA A 45 4.48 6.35 -9.37
N VAL A 46 3.96 5.26 -9.93
CA VAL A 46 3.96 3.94 -9.27
C VAL A 46 5.39 3.47 -8.99
N ARG A 47 6.31 3.54 -9.97
CA ARG A 47 7.70 3.09 -9.82
C ARG A 47 8.47 3.88 -8.76
N VAL A 48 8.17 5.18 -8.61
CA VAL A 48 8.79 6.03 -7.57
C VAL A 48 8.36 5.59 -6.17
N VAL A 49 7.12 5.10 -5.99
CA VAL A 49 6.58 4.72 -4.67
C VAL A 49 6.74 3.22 -4.38
N LEU A 50 6.50 2.36 -5.36
CA LEU A 50 6.58 0.90 -5.27
C LEU A 50 7.84 0.40 -5.98
N THR A 51 9.00 0.81 -5.47
CA THR A 51 10.29 0.32 -5.93
C THR A 51 10.46 -1.17 -5.65
N ASP A 52 11.34 -1.85 -6.38
CA ASP A 52 11.62 -3.28 -6.18
C ASP A 52 12.01 -3.60 -4.73
N LYS A 53 12.86 -2.75 -4.12
CA LYS A 53 13.26 -2.89 -2.71
C LYS A 53 12.10 -2.78 -1.72
N ARG A 54 11.07 -1.99 -2.05
CA ARG A 54 9.85 -1.85 -1.23
C ARG A 54 8.91 -3.03 -1.44
N LEU A 55 8.78 -3.53 -2.66
CA LEU A 55 8.04 -4.75 -2.95
C LEU A 55 8.69 -5.98 -2.31
N GLU A 56 10.02 -6.05 -2.27
CA GLU A 56 10.77 -7.07 -1.55
C GLU A 56 10.48 -7.04 -0.04
N LEU A 57 10.51 -5.85 0.57
CA LEU A 57 10.13 -5.68 1.98
C LEU A 57 8.70 -6.15 2.24
N TRP A 58 7.75 -5.75 1.40
CA TRP A 58 6.34 -6.16 1.54
C TRP A 58 6.18 -7.68 1.44
N ARG A 59 6.83 -8.32 0.46
CA ARG A 59 6.84 -9.79 0.32
C ARG A 59 7.47 -10.46 1.54
N ALA A 60 8.61 -9.97 2.02
CA ALA A 60 9.26 -10.51 3.21
C ALA A 60 8.36 -10.40 4.46
N ILE A 61 7.62 -9.30 4.60
CA ILE A 61 6.65 -9.14 5.70
C ILE A 61 5.51 -10.15 5.59
N ARG A 62 4.94 -10.31 4.39
CA ARG A 62 3.83 -11.24 4.13
C ARG A 62 4.25 -12.70 4.37
N ASP A 63 5.41 -13.07 3.85
CA ASP A 63 5.84 -14.47 3.77
C ASP A 63 6.57 -14.92 5.04
N LYS A 64 7.40 -14.06 5.65
CA LYS A 64 8.24 -14.41 6.81
C LYS A 64 7.69 -13.91 8.16
N ARG A 65 6.72 -12.98 8.16
CA ARG A 65 6.06 -12.45 9.37
C ARG A 65 7.03 -12.06 10.48
N PRO A 66 7.91 -11.08 10.24
CA PRO A 66 8.92 -10.67 11.22
C PRO A 66 8.25 -10.16 12.51
N ASP A 67 8.87 -10.49 13.64
CA ASP A 67 8.44 -10.09 14.98
C ASP A 67 8.77 -8.62 15.31
N SER A 68 9.62 -7.98 14.52
CA SER A 68 9.97 -6.56 14.67
C SER A 68 10.56 -5.96 13.39
N ILE A 69 10.55 -4.63 13.29
CA ILE A 69 11.25 -3.89 12.20
C ILE A 69 12.74 -4.22 12.20
N SER A 70 13.36 -4.36 13.36
CA SER A 70 14.78 -4.73 13.49
C SER A 70 15.08 -6.13 12.97
N SER A 71 14.18 -7.09 13.22
CA SER A 71 14.28 -8.44 12.71
C SER A 71 14.13 -8.48 11.19
N LEU A 72 13.14 -7.76 10.65
CA LEU A 72 12.99 -7.59 9.21
C LEU A 72 14.25 -7.00 8.56
N ALA A 73 14.81 -5.94 9.14
CA ALA A 73 16.02 -5.29 8.63
C ALA A 73 17.22 -6.26 8.55
N LYS A 74 17.36 -7.14 9.55
CA LYS A 74 18.37 -8.22 9.53
C LYS A 74 18.08 -9.25 8.44
N MET A 75 16.83 -9.68 8.29
CA MET A 75 16.41 -10.68 7.30
C MET A 75 16.67 -10.24 5.85
N VAL A 76 16.55 -8.95 5.57
CA VAL A 76 16.78 -8.39 4.22
C VAL A 76 18.16 -7.74 4.07
N HIS A 77 19.02 -7.85 5.10
CA HIS A 77 20.37 -7.28 5.12
C HIS A 77 20.40 -5.77 4.81
N ARG A 78 19.46 -4.99 5.34
CA ARG A 78 19.36 -3.53 5.14
C ARG A 78 19.41 -2.76 6.46
N GLY A 79 19.87 -1.51 6.40
CA GLY A 79 19.90 -0.63 7.57
C GLY A 79 18.51 -0.27 8.11
N PHE A 80 18.35 -0.29 9.44
CA PHE A 80 17.07 -0.04 10.12
C PHE A 80 16.37 1.24 9.65
N LYS A 81 17.09 2.37 9.57
CA LYS A 81 16.50 3.67 9.17
C LYS A 81 15.92 3.64 7.75
N ALA A 82 16.59 2.96 6.82
CA ALA A 82 16.12 2.83 5.45
C ALA A 82 14.88 1.94 5.37
N VAL A 83 14.89 0.81 6.09
CA VAL A 83 13.73 -0.08 6.19
C VAL A 83 12.56 0.67 6.80
N TYR A 84 12.74 1.33 7.95
CA TYR A 84 11.67 2.08 8.62
C TYR A 84 11.00 3.10 7.68
N ARG A 85 11.80 3.88 6.94
CA ARG A 85 11.28 4.85 5.96
C ARG A 85 10.45 4.18 4.86
N ASP A 86 10.93 3.06 4.33
CA ASP A 86 10.21 2.29 3.32
C ASP A 86 8.91 1.72 3.88
N LEU A 87 8.90 1.26 5.13
CA LEU A 87 7.72 0.73 5.79
C LEU A 87 6.64 1.79 6.01
N LEU A 88 7.01 3.03 6.35
CA LEU A 88 6.05 4.14 6.45
C LEU A 88 5.32 4.39 5.11
N LEU A 89 6.03 4.28 3.99
CA LEU A 89 5.44 4.44 2.66
C LEU A 89 4.53 3.27 2.28
N LEU A 90 4.89 2.04 2.69
CA LEU A 90 4.01 0.88 2.52
C LEU A 90 2.76 0.95 3.40
N GLU A 91 2.88 1.51 4.61
CA GLU A 91 1.74 1.76 5.50
C GLU A 91 0.81 2.84 4.94
N SER A 92 1.34 3.94 4.39
CA SER A 92 0.51 4.99 3.78
C SER A 92 -0.27 4.49 2.56
N LEU A 93 0.25 3.47 1.87
CA LEU A 93 -0.47 2.77 0.79
C LEU A 93 -1.45 1.70 1.30
N GLY A 94 -1.54 1.49 2.62
CA GLY A 94 -2.38 0.46 3.23
C GLY A 94 -1.96 -0.97 2.85
N LEU A 95 -0.69 -1.20 2.52
CA LEU A 95 -0.16 -2.54 2.26
C LEU A 95 0.21 -3.25 3.55
N ILE A 96 0.64 -2.49 4.56
CA ILE A 96 1.03 -2.99 5.86
C ILE A 96 0.44 -2.12 6.98
N THR A 97 0.61 -2.58 8.22
CA THR A 97 0.41 -1.79 9.43
C THR A 97 1.43 -2.20 10.49
N PHE A 98 1.73 -1.32 11.46
CA PHE A 98 2.54 -1.67 12.62
C PHE A 98 1.70 -2.16 13.79
N LYS A 99 2.01 -3.37 14.27
CA LYS A 99 1.46 -3.89 15.53
C LYS A 99 2.47 -3.72 16.66
N LYS A 100 1.99 -3.29 17.83
CA LYS A 100 2.78 -3.36 19.07
C LYS A 100 2.95 -4.82 19.48
N THR A 101 4.16 -5.19 19.84
CA THR A 101 4.55 -6.52 20.33
C THR A 101 5.42 -6.35 21.57
N LYS A 102 5.44 -7.34 22.47
CA LYS A 102 6.28 -7.28 23.66
C LYS A 102 7.69 -7.76 23.33
N GLY A 103 8.69 -6.90 23.53
CA GLY A 103 10.10 -7.25 23.46
C GLY A 103 10.74 -7.43 24.83
N LYS A 104 11.93 -8.03 24.85
CA LYS A 104 12.73 -8.22 26.09
C LYS A 104 13.13 -6.91 26.78
N ARG A 105 13.13 -5.78 26.06
CA ARG A 105 13.55 -4.44 26.55
C ARG A 105 12.48 -3.37 26.33
N GLY A 106 11.21 -3.75 26.19
CA GLY A 106 10.09 -2.84 25.96
C GLY A 106 9.25 -3.18 24.73
N ASP A 107 8.28 -2.32 24.42
CA ASP A 107 7.39 -2.48 23.27
C ASP A 107 8.18 -2.39 21.96
N LEU A 108 7.94 -3.35 21.07
CA LEU A 108 8.47 -3.42 19.71
C LEU A 108 7.35 -3.19 18.70
N GLN A 109 7.71 -2.73 17.51
CA GLN A 109 6.79 -2.63 16.39
C GLN A 109 7.07 -3.76 15.39
N ALA A 110 6.06 -4.58 15.12
CA ALA A 110 6.08 -5.63 14.12
C ALA A 110 5.28 -5.17 12.90
N PRO A 111 5.88 -5.08 11.70
CA PRO A 111 5.14 -4.81 10.48
C PRO A 111 4.31 -6.05 10.08
N VAL A 112 3.05 -5.84 9.74
CA VAL A 112 2.12 -6.92 9.34
C VAL A 112 1.48 -6.55 8.02
N SER A 113 1.45 -7.49 7.07
CA SER A 113 0.76 -7.28 5.80
C SER A 113 -0.75 -7.22 5.99
N LEU A 114 -1.40 -6.22 5.39
CA LEU A 114 -2.86 -6.08 5.36
C LEU A 114 -3.49 -6.82 4.18
N VAL A 115 -2.68 -7.08 3.15
CA VAL A 115 -3.10 -7.71 1.90
C VAL A 115 -2.17 -8.85 1.51
N ASP A 116 -2.71 -9.82 0.79
CA ASP A 116 -2.00 -10.98 0.27
C ASP A 116 -1.47 -10.73 -1.14
N GLU A 117 -2.18 -9.89 -1.92
CA GLU A 117 -1.89 -9.62 -3.33
C GLU A 117 -1.98 -8.12 -3.64
N LEU A 118 -1.13 -7.68 -4.57
CA LEU A 118 -1.12 -6.35 -5.14
C LEU A 118 -1.39 -6.45 -6.64
N GLN A 119 -2.45 -5.80 -7.11
CA GLN A 119 -2.82 -5.72 -8.52
C GLN A 119 -2.64 -4.31 -9.03
N LEU A 120 -1.81 -4.16 -10.06
CA LEU A 120 -1.65 -2.93 -10.82
C LEU A 120 -2.45 -3.04 -12.10
N ALA A 121 -3.34 -2.09 -12.36
CA ALA A 121 -4.12 -2.02 -13.60
C ALA A 121 -3.92 -0.66 -14.26
N VAL A 122 -3.43 -0.67 -15.50
CA VAL A 122 -3.41 0.51 -16.37
C VAL A 122 -4.76 0.56 -17.08
N ALA A 123 -5.46 1.69 -16.96
CA ALA A 123 -6.80 1.86 -17.50
C ALA A 123 -6.84 2.92 -18.59
#